data_AF-A0A1H9CS51-F1
#
_entry.id   AF-A0A1H9CS51-F1
#
_cell.length_a   1.000
_cell.length_b   1.000
_cell.length_c   1.000
_cell.angle_alpha   90.00
_cell.angle_beta   90.00
_cell.angle_gamma   90.00
#
_symmetry.space_group_name_H-M   'P 1'
#
loop_
_entity.id
_entity.type
_entity.pdbx_description
1 polymer ?
#
loop_
_entity_poly.entity_id
_entity_poly.type
_entity_poly.pdbx_seq_one_letter_code
_entity_poly.pdbx_strand_id
1 'polypeptide(L)'
;MTTGELLLGLGGVCLAGFSFLLGRIFSQSEAVLAEKRRVYEEFLTVCPMPNDAYKAWTPEREQERTEAFQSVYGKLMLYAAPAVTLAISLYLDLLNAADIELGPESEPLHPAFKEAAKAHNDIILEMRRDALGLSMFGYYGKSRLPANAYEEAKRKSL
;
A
#
# COMPACT_ATOMS: atom_id res chain seq x y z
N MET A 1 -32.75 47.35 9.58
CA MET A 1 -31.81 46.40 8.97
C MET A 1 -31.42 46.95 7.61
N THR A 2 -30.16 47.33 7.42
CA THR A 2 -29.69 47.87 6.15
C THR A 2 -29.41 46.73 5.16
N THR A 3 -29.45 47.00 3.86
CA THR A 3 -29.09 46.03 2.81
C THR A 3 -27.69 45.45 3.02
N GLY A 4 -26.77 46.21 3.63
CA GLY A 4 -25.44 45.74 4.01
C GLY A 4 -25.44 44.69 5.13
N GLU A 5 -26.28 44.85 6.15
CA GLU A 5 -26.42 43.88 7.26
C GLU A 5 -26.99 42.55 6.78
N LEU A 6 -27.95 42.59 5.84
CA LEU A 6 -28.52 41.38 5.22
C LEU A 6 -27.45 40.61 4.42
N LEU A 7 -26.62 41.32 3.64
CA LEU A 7 -25.55 40.71 2.84
C LEU A 7 -24.46 40.10 3.72
N LEU A 8 -24.08 40.77 4.81
CA LEU A 8 -23.12 40.23 5.78
C LEU A 8 -23.68 38.99 6.50
N GLY A 9 -24.96 39.01 6.87
CA GLY A 9 -25.64 37.86 7.48
C GLY A 9 -25.70 36.65 6.54
N LEU A 10 -26.11 36.86 5.28
CA LEU A 10 -26.13 35.81 4.26
C LEU A 10 -24.73 35.26 3.97
N GLY A 11 -23.74 36.15 3.85
CA GLY A 11 -22.34 35.78 3.68
C GLY A 11 -21.81 34.92 4.84
N GLY A 12 -22.15 35.29 6.08
CA GLY A 12 -21.79 34.51 7.27
C GLY A 12 -22.41 33.11 7.28
N VAL A 13 -23.69 32.98 6.92
CA VAL A 13 -24.36 31.68 6.82
C VAL A 13 -23.76 30.82 5.71
N CYS A 14 -23.46 31.40 4.55
CA CYS A 14 -22.79 30.70 3.46
C CYS A 14 -21.40 30.21 3.89
N LEU A 15 -20.57 31.07 4.50
CA LEU A 15 -19.23 30.70 4.97
C LEU A 15 -19.27 29.60 6.04
N ALA A 16 -20.22 29.67 6.97
CA ALA A 16 -20.41 28.65 8.00
C ALA A 16 -20.83 27.31 7.37
N GLY A 17 -21.75 27.33 6.41
CA GLY A 17 -22.16 26.15 5.64
C GLY A 17 -20.99 25.51 4.89
N PHE A 18 -20.19 26.31 4.18
CA PHE A 18 -19.00 25.81 3.49
C PHE A 18 -17.96 25.22 4.46
N SER A 19 -17.69 25.89 5.57
CA SER A 19 -16.74 25.41 6.58
C SER A 19 -17.19 24.09 7.20
N PHE A 20 -18.49 23.94 7.48
CA PHE A 20 -19.05 22.68 7.99
C PHE A 20 -18.91 21.52 6.99
N LEU A 21 -19.21 21.77 5.71
CA LEU A 21 -19.06 20.75 4.66
C LEU A 21 -17.59 20.34 4.47
N LEU A 22 -16.67 21.31 4.44
CA LEU A 22 -15.23 21.04 4.35
C LEU A 22 -14.73 20.24 5.56
N GLY A 23 -15.16 20.61 6.77
CA GLY A 23 -14.83 19.87 7.99
C GLY A 23 -15.31 18.42 7.95
N ARG A 24 -16.52 18.18 7.44
CA ARG A 24 -17.07 16.82 7.26
C ARG A 24 -16.27 16.00 6.25
N ILE A 25 -15.95 16.58 5.09
CA ILE A 25 -15.13 15.92 4.05
C ILE A 25 -13.76 15.56 4.61
N PHE A 26 -13.12 16.48 5.32
CA PHE A 26 -11.82 16.24 5.96
C PHE A 26 -11.89 15.10 6.98
N SER A 27 -12.89 15.12 7.86
CA SER A 27 -13.09 14.04 8.86
C SER A 27 -13.32 12.67 8.23
N GLN A 28 -14.11 12.59 7.16
CA GLN A 28 -14.34 11.34 6.45
C GLN A 28 -13.08 10.85 5.72
N SER A 29 -12.31 11.77 5.13
CA SER A 29 -11.06 11.45 4.45
C SER A 29 -10.02 10.89 5.43
N GLU A 30 -9.90 11.49 6.62
CA GLU A 30 -9.02 10.99 7.68
C GLU A 30 -9.43 9.59 8.17
N ALA A 31 -10.74 9.32 8.28
CA ALA A 31 -11.21 7.97 8.64
C ALA A 31 -10.80 6.92 7.60
N VAL A 32 -10.92 7.23 6.31
CA VAL A 32 -10.48 6.34 5.22
C VAL A 32 -8.96 6.16 5.23
N LEU A 33 -8.18 7.22 5.46
CA LEU A 33 -6.72 7.12 5.57
C LEU A 33 -6.29 6.31 6.79
N ALA A 34 -6.98 6.45 7.92
CA ALA A 34 -6.73 5.66 9.12
C ALA A 34 -6.97 4.17 8.86
N GLU A 35 -8.08 3.84 8.20
CA GLU A 35 -8.38 2.45 7.84
C GLU A 35 -7.36 1.89 6.83
N LYS A 36 -6.96 2.68 5.82
CA LYS A 36 -5.87 2.31 4.90
C LYS A 36 -4.57 1.98 5.64
N ARG A 37 -4.15 2.81 6.60
CA ARG A 37 -2.97 2.55 7.45
C ARG A 37 -3.11 1.24 8.21
N ARG A 38 -4.27 1.02 8.84
CA ARG A 38 -4.56 -0.22 9.59
C ARG A 38 -4.48 -1.45 8.70
N VAL A 39 -5.03 -1.40 7.50
CA VAL A 39 -4.98 -2.51 6.52
C VAL A 39 -3.55 -2.80 6.07
N TYR A 40 -2.71 -1.77 5.87
CA TYR A 40 -1.31 -1.97 5.53
C TYR A 40 -0.50 -2.56 6.67
N GLU A 41 -0.72 -2.12 7.90
CA GLU A 41 -0.11 -2.72 9.08
C GLU A 41 -0.53 -4.20 9.22
N GLU A 42 -1.82 -4.50 9.09
CA GLU A 42 -2.36 -5.87 9.11
C GLU A 42 -1.77 -6.74 7.99
N PHE A 43 -1.54 -6.16 6.80
CA PHE A 43 -0.87 -6.86 5.71
C PHE A 43 0.60 -7.14 6.01
N LEU A 44 1.35 -6.15 6.51
CA LEU A 44 2.78 -6.27 6.75
C LEU A 44 3.12 -7.28 7.87
N THR A 45 2.19 -7.56 8.80
CA THR A 45 2.38 -8.61 9.81
C THR A 45 2.28 -10.02 9.24
N VAL A 46 1.51 -10.23 8.17
CA VAL A 46 1.33 -11.52 7.51
C VAL A 46 2.16 -11.68 6.24
N CYS A 47 2.70 -10.58 5.72
CA CYS A 47 3.55 -10.58 4.54
C CYS A 47 4.81 -11.43 4.84
N PRO A 48 5.15 -12.41 3.98
CA PRO A 48 6.39 -13.16 4.15
C PRO A 48 7.58 -12.20 4.07
N MET A 49 8.62 -12.48 4.84
CA MET A 49 9.85 -11.68 4.87
C MET A 49 10.84 -12.22 3.84
N PRO A 50 11.71 -11.39 3.24
CA PRO A 50 12.72 -11.85 2.29
C PRO A 50 13.65 -12.95 2.85
N ASN A 51 13.90 -12.92 4.16
CA ASN A 51 14.72 -13.92 4.85
C ASN A 51 14.07 -15.32 4.88
N ASP A 52 12.75 -15.40 4.67
CA ASP A 52 12.05 -16.68 4.65
C ASP A 52 12.45 -17.54 3.44
N ALA A 53 13.01 -16.95 2.38
CA ALA A 53 13.54 -17.69 1.22
C ALA A 53 14.72 -18.61 1.56
N TYR A 54 15.49 -18.32 2.61
CA TYR A 54 16.55 -19.24 3.08
C TYR A 54 15.99 -20.44 3.86
N LYS A 55 14.74 -20.37 4.30
CA LYS A 55 14.10 -21.46 5.02
C LYS A 55 13.45 -22.35 3.97
N ALA A 56 14.21 -23.35 3.48
CA ALA A 56 13.81 -24.36 2.49
C ALA A 56 12.30 -24.42 2.19
N TRP A 57 11.93 -24.20 0.93
CA TRP A 57 10.55 -24.21 0.49
C TRP A 57 9.87 -25.57 0.77
N THR A 58 8.65 -25.52 1.30
CA THR A 58 7.79 -26.70 1.44
C THR A 58 6.34 -26.36 1.05
N PRO A 59 5.56 -27.33 0.55
CA PRO A 59 4.15 -27.10 0.20
C PRO A 59 3.30 -26.59 1.38
N GLU A 60 3.58 -27.05 2.60
CA GLU A 60 2.87 -26.63 3.81
C GLU A 60 3.08 -25.15 4.11
N ARG A 61 4.31 -24.65 3.93
CA ARG A 61 4.63 -23.23 4.09
C ARG A 61 3.96 -22.35 3.04
N GLU A 62 3.90 -22.82 1.80
CA GLU A 62 3.20 -22.11 0.74
C GLU A 62 1.71 -21.99 1.05
N GLN A 63 1.11 -23.07 1.57
CA GLN A 63 -0.27 -23.06 2.02
C GLN A 63 -0.49 -22.08 3.19
N GLU A 64 0.35 -22.12 4.22
CA GLU A 64 0.27 -21.20 5.36
C GLU A 64 0.36 -19.73 4.91
N ARG A 65 1.30 -19.41 4.00
CA ARG A 65 1.45 -18.06 3.41
C ARG A 65 0.20 -17.65 2.65
N THR A 66 -0.35 -18.55 1.83
CA THR A 66 -1.54 -18.30 1.03
C THR A 66 -2.76 -18.03 1.91
N GLU A 67 -2.98 -18.84 2.95
CA GLU A 67 -4.08 -18.66 3.90
C GLU A 67 -3.97 -17.34 4.66
N ALA A 68 -2.76 -17.01 5.12
CA ALA A 68 -2.50 -15.75 5.80
C ALA A 68 -2.78 -14.55 4.88
N PHE A 69 -2.35 -14.62 3.61
CA PHE A 69 -2.60 -13.56 2.62
C PHE A 69 -4.09 -13.42 2.28
N GLN A 70 -4.81 -14.54 2.12
CA GLN A 70 -6.25 -14.53 1.82
C GLN A 70 -7.05 -13.80 2.92
N SER A 71 -6.62 -13.91 4.18
CA SER A 71 -7.30 -13.24 5.31
C SER A 71 -7.30 -11.70 5.21
N VAL A 72 -6.30 -11.11 4.55
CA VAL A 72 -6.12 -9.65 4.41
C VAL A 72 -6.42 -9.15 3.00
N TYR A 73 -6.41 -10.03 1.99
CA TYR A 73 -6.49 -9.66 0.57
C TYR A 73 -7.71 -8.82 0.22
N GLY A 74 -8.90 -9.20 0.73
CA GLY A 74 -10.14 -8.47 0.41
C GLY A 74 -10.10 -7.01 0.86
N LYS A 75 -9.59 -6.75 2.07
CA LYS A 75 -9.42 -5.39 2.59
C LYS A 75 -8.34 -4.63 1.82
N LEU A 76 -7.23 -5.31 1.53
CA LEU A 76 -6.13 -4.73 0.76
C LEU A 76 -6.61 -4.26 -0.62
N MET A 77 -7.39 -5.07 -1.34
CA MET A 77 -7.93 -4.70 -2.65
C MET A 77 -8.93 -3.56 -2.61
N LEU A 78 -9.63 -3.36 -1.49
CA LEU A 78 -10.59 -2.26 -1.34
C LEU A 78 -9.88 -0.93 -1.04
N TYR A 79 -8.83 -0.95 -0.22
CA TYR A 79 -8.18 0.26 0.26
C TYR A 79 -6.90 0.62 -0.49
N ALA A 80 -6.16 -0.34 -1.03
CA ALA A 80 -4.85 -0.07 -1.60
C ALA A 80 -4.91 0.68 -2.93
N ALA A 81 -4.00 1.64 -3.13
CA ALA A 81 -3.75 2.17 -4.46
C ALA A 81 -3.22 1.07 -5.41
N PRO A 82 -3.54 1.15 -6.72
CA PRO A 82 -3.03 0.19 -7.71
C PRO A 82 -1.52 0.00 -7.69
N ALA A 83 -0.76 1.08 -7.41
CA ALA A 83 0.69 1.02 -7.31
C ALA A 83 1.17 0.07 -6.20
N VAL A 84 0.47 0.07 -5.06
CA VAL A 84 0.78 -0.81 -3.92
C VAL A 84 0.49 -2.25 -4.28
N THR A 85 -0.66 -2.52 -4.90
CA THR A 85 -1.02 -3.88 -5.35
C THR A 85 -0.01 -4.43 -6.35
N LEU A 86 0.46 -3.60 -7.30
CA LEU A 86 1.51 -3.98 -8.24
C LEU A 86 2.85 -4.26 -7.56
N ALA A 87 3.24 -3.43 -6.59
CA ALA A 87 4.47 -3.63 -5.83
C ALA A 87 4.43 -4.95 -5.04
N ILE A 88 3.27 -5.27 -4.46
CA ILE A 88 3.04 -6.55 -3.77
C ILE A 88 3.17 -7.73 -4.73
N SER A 89 2.52 -7.65 -5.90
CA SER A 89 2.63 -8.71 -6.91
C SER A 89 4.07 -8.92 -7.36
N LEU A 90 4.82 -7.84 -7.63
CA LEU A 90 6.22 -7.93 -8.03
C LEU A 90 7.09 -8.56 -6.93
N TYR A 91 6.86 -8.19 -5.67
CA TYR A 91 7.56 -8.79 -4.55
C TYR A 91 7.29 -10.27 -4.42
N LEU A 92 6.02 -10.70 -4.50
CA LEU A 92 5.66 -12.11 -4.40
C LEU A 92 6.26 -12.93 -5.55
N ASP A 93 6.26 -12.39 -6.78
CA ASP A 93 6.93 -13.02 -7.93
C ASP A 93 8.44 -13.22 -7.66
N LEU A 94 9.12 -12.19 -7.14
CA LEU A 94 10.55 -12.25 -6.81
C LEU A 94 10.86 -13.14 -5.60
N LEU A 95 9.97 -13.16 -4.60
CA LEU A 95 10.12 -14.04 -3.44
C LEU A 95 9.97 -15.50 -3.85
N ASN A 96 8.98 -15.83 -4.68
CA ASN A 96 8.79 -17.17 -5.20
C ASN A 96 10.00 -17.64 -6.03
N ALA A 97 10.57 -16.74 -6.84
CA ALA A 97 11.82 -17.03 -7.55
C ALA A 97 12.98 -17.30 -6.57
N ALA A 98 13.07 -16.52 -5.48
CA ALA A 98 14.07 -16.71 -4.44
C ALA A 98 13.84 -18.00 -3.64
N ASP A 99 12.60 -18.40 -3.33
CA ASP A 99 12.28 -19.66 -2.62
C ASP A 99 12.71 -20.90 -3.44
N ILE A 100 12.68 -20.82 -4.78
CA ILE A 100 13.13 -21.90 -5.67
C ILE A 100 14.66 -22.02 -5.67
N GLU A 101 15.36 -20.89 -5.60
CA GLU A 101 16.82 -20.83 -5.73
C GLU A 101 17.56 -20.96 -4.40
N LEU A 102 16.94 -20.50 -3.31
CA LEU A 102 17.57 -20.39 -1.99
C LEU A 102 17.18 -21.55 -1.06
N GLY A 103 18.12 -21.90 -0.20
CA GLY A 103 17.95 -22.83 0.88
C GLY A 103 18.85 -22.50 2.07
N PRO A 104 18.86 -23.35 3.11
CA PRO A 104 19.58 -23.06 4.35
C PRO A 104 21.10 -22.93 4.17
N GLU A 105 21.64 -23.60 3.15
CA GLU A 105 23.07 -23.63 2.82
C GLU A 105 23.48 -22.57 1.79
N SER A 106 22.53 -21.76 1.29
CA SER A 106 22.82 -20.72 0.30
C SER A 106 23.68 -19.60 0.90
N GLU A 107 24.50 -18.97 0.06
CA GLU A 107 25.37 -17.88 0.51
C GLU A 107 24.55 -16.70 1.07
N PRO A 108 25.00 -16.08 2.19
CA PRO A 108 24.38 -14.87 2.70
C PRO A 108 24.37 -13.75 1.66
N LEU A 109 23.28 -12.98 1.61
CA LEU A 109 23.11 -11.85 0.69
C LEU A 109 23.16 -12.26 -0.80
N HIS A 110 22.64 -13.45 -1.11
CA HIS A 110 22.45 -13.92 -2.49
C HIS A 110 21.74 -12.87 -3.37
N PRO A 111 22.07 -12.74 -4.67
CA PRO A 111 21.41 -11.79 -5.57
C PRO A 111 19.87 -11.86 -5.55
N ALA A 112 19.29 -13.06 -5.63
CA ALA A 112 17.83 -13.25 -5.55
C ALA A 112 17.23 -12.70 -4.24
N PHE A 113 17.91 -12.93 -3.12
CA PHE A 113 17.52 -12.34 -1.83
C PHE A 113 17.57 -10.81 -1.86
N LYS A 114 18.63 -10.22 -2.44
CA LYS A 114 18.76 -8.75 -2.53
C LYS A 114 17.63 -8.14 -3.35
N GLU A 115 17.24 -8.79 -4.43
CA GLU A 115 16.12 -8.34 -5.27
C GLU A 115 14.78 -8.44 -4.52
N ALA A 116 14.50 -9.57 -3.88
CA ALA A 116 13.31 -9.72 -3.04
C ALA A 116 13.29 -8.72 -1.88
N ALA A 117 14.42 -8.50 -1.21
CA ALA A 117 14.54 -7.53 -0.12
C ALA A 117 14.37 -6.09 -0.59
N LYS A 118 14.88 -5.75 -1.78
CA LYS A 118 14.62 -4.45 -2.40
C LYS A 118 13.14 -4.28 -2.72
N ALA A 119 12.51 -5.27 -3.35
CA ALA A 119 11.09 -5.23 -3.68
C ALA A 119 10.19 -5.14 -2.44
N HIS A 120 10.57 -5.81 -1.35
CA HIS A 120 9.89 -5.68 -0.06
C HIS A 120 9.94 -4.24 0.48
N ASN A 121 11.11 -3.60 0.41
CA ASN A 121 11.23 -2.19 0.78
C ASN A 121 10.41 -1.28 -0.16
N ASP A 122 10.35 -1.61 -1.44
CA ASP A 122 9.57 -0.85 -2.43
C ASP A 122 8.06 -0.92 -2.12
N ILE A 123 7.53 -2.07 -1.66
CA ILE A 123 6.15 -2.17 -1.14
C ILE A 123 5.93 -1.17 0.00
N ILE A 124 6.80 -1.18 1.01
CA ILE A 124 6.67 -0.32 2.20
C ILE A 124 6.68 1.16 1.80
N LEU A 125 7.53 1.54 0.85
CA LEU A 125 7.60 2.91 0.35
C LEU A 125 6.35 3.33 -0.43
N GLU A 126 5.80 2.44 -1.26
CA GLU A 126 4.54 2.71 -1.96
C GLU A 126 3.35 2.78 -0.99
N MET A 127 3.28 1.89 0.01
CA MET A 127 2.28 1.94 1.09
C MET A 127 2.37 3.25 1.85
N ARG A 128 3.58 3.69 2.20
CA ARG A 128 3.81 4.96 2.89
C ARG A 128 3.35 6.14 2.03
N ARG A 129 3.69 6.13 0.73
CA ARG A 129 3.25 7.17 -0.21
C ARG A 129 1.73 7.26 -0.30
N ASP A 130 1.06 6.12 -0.37
CA ASP A 130 -0.40 6.07 -0.47
C ASP A 130 -1.10 6.45 0.84
N ALA A 131 -0.66 5.88 1.97
CA ALA A 131 -1.27 6.09 3.28
C ALA A 131 -1.03 7.49 3.87
N LEU A 132 0.06 8.17 3.47
CA LEU A 132 0.44 9.49 3.93
C LEU A 132 0.34 10.57 2.84
N GLY A 133 -0.30 10.28 1.70
CA GLY A 133 -0.32 11.19 0.56
C GLY A 133 -0.94 12.57 0.83
N LEU A 134 -1.81 12.68 1.84
CA LEU A 134 -2.40 13.96 2.29
C LEU A 134 -1.68 14.59 3.48
N SER A 135 -0.61 13.95 3.98
CA SER A 135 0.16 14.40 5.14
C SER A 135 1.46 15.06 4.71
N MET A 136 1.92 16.05 5.49
CA MET A 136 3.28 16.62 5.35
C MET A 136 4.40 15.58 5.51
N PHE A 137 4.11 14.40 6.08
CA PHE A 137 5.04 13.28 6.22
C PHE A 137 4.99 12.29 5.03
N GLY A 138 4.16 12.58 4.03
CA GLY A 138 4.03 11.83 2.80
C GLY A 138 5.31 11.79 1.99
N TYR A 139 5.61 10.61 1.43
CA TYR A 139 6.69 10.49 0.46
C TYR A 139 6.17 10.83 -0.94
N TYR A 140 6.60 11.98 -1.48
CA TYR A 140 6.18 12.48 -2.79
C TYR A 140 7.20 12.21 -3.91
N GLY A 141 8.18 11.33 -3.66
CA GLY A 141 9.16 10.99 -4.68
C GLY A 141 8.59 10.12 -5.81
N LYS A 142 9.44 9.78 -6.78
CA LYS A 142 9.07 8.89 -7.89
C LYS A 142 8.64 7.53 -7.34
N SER A 143 7.69 6.92 -8.05
CA SER A 143 7.31 5.53 -7.80
C SER A 143 8.54 4.62 -7.89
N ARG A 144 8.54 3.57 -7.07
CA ARG A 144 9.55 2.51 -7.06
C ARG A 144 9.25 1.41 -8.07
N LEU A 145 8.04 1.40 -8.63
CA LEU A 145 7.70 0.50 -9.70
C LEU A 145 8.52 0.80 -10.97
N PRO A 146 8.89 -0.24 -11.74
CA PRO A 146 9.37 -0.08 -13.11
C PRO A 146 8.41 0.78 -13.94
N ALA A 147 8.95 1.59 -14.87
CA ALA A 147 8.14 2.51 -15.68
C ALA A 147 7.06 1.78 -16.51
N ASN A 148 7.30 0.53 -16.86
CA ASN A 148 6.43 -0.34 -17.65
C ASN A 148 5.55 -1.28 -16.78
N ALA A 149 5.61 -1.21 -15.46
CA ALA A 149 4.92 -2.17 -14.57
C ALA A 149 3.41 -2.26 -14.82
N TYR A 150 2.76 -1.12 -15.13
CA TYR A 150 1.33 -1.08 -15.45
C TYR A 150 1.02 -1.73 -16.81
N GLU A 151 1.90 -1.55 -17.80
CA GLU A 151 1.73 -2.17 -19.12
C GLU A 151 1.92 -3.68 -19.06
N GLU A 152 2.92 -4.13 -18.30
CA GLU A 152 3.18 -5.55 -18.07
C GLU A 152 2.01 -6.22 -17.33
N ALA A 153 1.50 -5.60 -16.26
CA ALA A 153 0.34 -6.12 -15.54
C ALA A 153 -0.89 -6.23 -16.45
N LYS A 154 -1.14 -5.22 -17.30
CA LYS A 154 -2.24 -5.26 -18.27
C LYS A 154 -2.09 -6.39 -19.29
N ARG A 155 -0.86 -6.69 -19.73
CA ARG A 155 -0.58 -7.82 -20.63
C ARG A 155 -0.79 -9.17 -19.95
N LYS A 156 -0.43 -9.32 -18.67
CA LYS A 156 -0.62 -10.57 -17.91
C LYS A 156 -2.10 -10.86 -17.61
N SER A 157 -2.97 -9.85 -17.64
CA SER A 157 -4.41 -9.98 -17.37
C SER A 157 -5.30 -10.27 -18.59
N LEU A 158 -4.72 -10.33 -19.80
CA LEU A 158 -5.39 -10.63 -21.07
C LEU A 158 -4.97 -12.01 -21.58
#